data_AF-T0HHT7-F1
#
_entry.id   AF-T0HHT7-F1
#
_cell.length_a   1.000
_cell.length_b   1.000
_cell.length_c   1.000
_cell.angle_alpha   90.00
_cell.angle_beta   90.00
_cell.angle_gamma   90.00
#
_symmetry.space_group_name_H-M   'P 1'
#
loop_
_entity.id
_entity.type
_entity.pdbx_description
1 polymer ?
#
loop_
_entity_poly.entity_id
_entity_poly.type
_entity_poly.pdbx_seq_one_letter_code
_entity_poly.pdbx_strand_id
1 'polypeptide(L)'
;MAGNAAHWRDLPDIFGKWTAVHARFRRWSRNGVWEGLFHAMADTPDFEYVMIDSTISKVHADASGAKGGLKVPPSVVRAAA
;
A
#
# COMPACT_ATOMS: atom_id res chain seq x y z
N MET A 1 -7.65 13.93 13.06
CA MET A 1 -6.64 14.16 12.02
C MET A 1 -5.79 12.91 11.92
N ALA A 2 -6.10 12.00 11.01
CA ALA A 2 -5.27 10.82 10.76
C ALA A 2 -4.21 11.22 9.73
N GLY A 3 -2.96 11.37 10.19
CA GLY A 3 -1.80 11.47 9.30
C GLY A 3 -1.64 10.15 8.57
N ASN A 4 -2.22 10.11 7.38
CA ASN A 4 -2.07 9.10 6.35
C ASN A 4 -0.60 8.75 6.13
N ALA A 5 -0.35 7.47 5.84
CA ALA A 5 0.98 6.90 5.60
C ALA A 5 1.89 7.83 4.78
N ALA A 6 3.15 8.01 5.21
CA ALA A 6 4.12 8.84 4.49
C ALA A 6 4.21 8.39 3.02
N HIS A 7 4.04 9.32 2.08
CA HIS A 7 4.12 8.98 0.67
C HIS A 7 5.59 8.70 0.32
N TRP A 8 5.85 7.81 -0.65
CA TRP A 8 7.21 7.58 -1.16
C TRP A 8 7.94 8.87 -1.55
N ARG A 9 7.19 9.91 -1.96
CA ARG A 9 7.72 11.22 -2.35
C ARG A 9 8.31 12.01 -1.18
N ASP A 10 7.91 11.68 0.05
CA ASP A 10 8.34 12.37 1.27
C ASP A 10 9.56 11.68 1.89
N LEU A 11 10.16 10.72 1.18
CA LEU A 11 11.33 10.00 1.65
C LEU A 11 12.51 10.97 1.82
N PRO A 12 13.22 10.94 2.96
CA PRO A 12 14.40 11.77 3.17
C PRO A 12 15.46 11.58 2.08
N ASP A 13 16.11 12.68 1.68
CA ASP A 13 17.09 12.70 0.58
C ASP A 13 18.28 11.74 0.79
N ILE A 14 18.58 11.37 2.05
CA ILE A 14 19.62 10.39 2.39
C ILE A 14 19.41 9.02 1.73
N PHE A 15 18.16 8.66 1.40
CA PHE A 15 17.83 7.41 0.72
C PHE A 15 17.92 7.51 -0.81
N GLY A 16 18.20 8.71 -1.33
CA GLY A 16 18.26 9.01 -2.75
C GLY A 16 16.88 9.14 -3.40
N LYS A 17 16.85 9.06 -4.73
CA LYS A 17 15.62 9.28 -5.52
C LYS A 17 14.54 8.26 -5.13
N TRP A 18 13.40 8.75 -4.66
CA TRP A 18 12.29 7.92 -4.22
C TRP A 18 11.82 6.88 -5.26
N THR A 19 11.89 7.21 -6.56
CA THR A 19 11.52 6.29 -7.64
C THR A 19 12.41 5.07 -7.69
N ALA A 20 13.71 5.24 -7.45
CA ALA A 20 14.68 4.14 -7.42
C ALA A 20 14.48 3.28 -6.16
N VAL A 21 14.18 3.90 -5.03
CA VAL A 21 13.85 3.21 -3.77
C VAL A 21 12.58 2.38 -3.93
N HIS A 22 11.51 2.98 -4.46
CA HIS A 22 10.26 2.28 -4.73
C HIS A 22 10.44 1.12 -5.75
N ALA A 23 11.23 1.33 -6.80
CA ALA A 23 11.53 0.27 -7.78
C ALA A 23 12.30 -0.90 -7.15
N ARG A 24 13.25 -0.63 -6.25
CA ARG A 24 13.97 -1.66 -5.49
C ARG A 24 13.03 -2.40 -4.54
N PHE A 25 12.24 -1.66 -3.77
CA PHE A 25 11.22 -2.21 -2.87
C PHE A 25 10.31 -3.18 -3.63
N ARG A 26 9.73 -2.74 -4.75
CA ARG A 26 8.84 -3.57 -5.58
C ARG A 26 9.54 -4.81 -6.14
N ARG A 27 10.81 -4.71 -6.53
CA ARG A 27 11.59 -5.86 -7.01
C ARG A 27 11.81 -6.88 -5.88
N TRP A 28 12.15 -6.41 -4.68
CA TRP A 28 12.35 -7.26 -3.51
C TRP A 28 11.07 -7.96 -3.08
N SER A 29 9.94 -7.24 -3.06
CA SER A 29 8.63 -7.84 -2.80
C SER A 29 8.25 -8.91 -3.82
N ARG A 30 8.55 -8.71 -5.10
CA ARG A 30 8.28 -9.73 -6.12
C ARG A 30 9.21 -10.95 -6.04
N ASN A 31 10.40 -10.75 -5.50
CA ASN A 31 11.45 -11.78 -5.45
C ASN A 31 11.50 -12.53 -4.11
N GLY A 32 10.53 -12.31 -3.20
CA GLY A 32 10.50 -13.03 -1.93
C GLY A 32 11.54 -12.56 -0.90
N VAL A 33 12.19 -11.41 -1.13
CA VAL A 33 13.32 -10.95 -0.29
C VAL A 33 12.84 -10.57 1.11
N TRP A 34 11.66 -9.95 1.20
CA TRP A 34 11.10 -9.55 2.50
C TRP A 34 10.72 -10.77 3.32
N GLU A 35 10.10 -11.76 2.69
CA GLU A 35 9.73 -13.04 3.28
C GLU A 35 10.96 -13.76 3.83
N GLY A 36 12.05 -13.82 3.03
CA GLY A 36 13.31 -14.40 3.47
C GLY A 36 13.93 -13.65 4.66
N LEU A 37 13.87 -12.32 4.66
CA LEU A 37 14.33 -11.50 5.78
C LEU A 37 13.51 -11.77 7.04
N PHE A 38 12.18 -11.82 6.94
CA PHE A 38 11.31 -12.12 8.09
C PHE A 38 11.57 -13.51 8.66
N HIS A 39 11.72 -14.53 7.80
CA HIS A 39 12.07 -15.88 8.26
C HIS A 39 13.42 -15.91 8.98
N ALA A 40 14.44 -15.23 8.45
CA ALA A 40 15.76 -15.19 9.07
C ALA A 40 15.76 -14.48 10.43
N MET A 41 14.89 -13.49 10.63
CA MET A 41 14.77 -12.77 11.91
C MET A 41 13.83 -13.47 12.91
N ALA A 42 12.96 -14.39 12.45
CA ALA A 42 11.99 -15.06 13.30
C ALA A 42 12.63 -15.99 14.34
N ASP A 43 13.84 -16.51 14.08
CA ASP A 43 14.53 -17.45 14.97
C ASP A 43 15.13 -16.79 16.22
N THR A 44 15.32 -15.46 16.21
CA THR A 44 15.81 -14.68 17.35
C THR A 44 14.85 -13.53 17.68
N PRO A 45 13.66 -13.81 18.25
CA PRO A 45 12.75 -12.76 18.64
C PRO A 45 13.36 -11.94 19.77
N ASP A 46 13.72 -10.69 19.49
CA ASP A 46 13.97 -9.69 20.52
C ASP A 46 12.60 -9.23 21.05
N PHE A 47 12.13 -9.84 22.12
CA PHE A 47 10.87 -9.46 22.77
C PHE A 47 10.88 -8.03 23.37
N GLU A 48 11.87 -7.20 23.02
CA GLU A 48 11.96 -5.79 23.37
C GLU A 48 10.82 -4.96 22.74
N TYR A 49 10.30 -5.39 21.58
CA TYR A 49 9.21 -4.73 20.86
C TYR A 49 8.03 -5.65 20.55
N VAL A 50 7.55 -6.41 21.54
CA VAL A 50 6.28 -7.15 21.41
C VAL A 50 5.13 -6.15 21.25
N MET A 51 4.65 -5.99 20.01
CA MET A 51 3.41 -5.29 19.73
C MET A 51 2.23 -6.18 20.15
N ILE A 52 1.86 -6.10 21.44
CA ILE A 52 0.79 -6.91 22.05
C ILE A 52 -0.56 -6.73 21.32
N ASP A 53 -0.82 -5.56 20.74
CA ASP A 53 -2.04 -5.28 19.97
C ASP A 53 -1.71 -4.82 18.54
N SER A 54 -1.24 -5.75 17.69
CA SER A 54 -1.07 -5.48 16.25
C SER A 54 -2.40 -5.66 15.51
N THR A 55 -3.26 -4.64 15.52
CA THR A 55 -4.43 -4.57 14.63
C THR A 55 -3.99 -4.29 13.19
N ILE A 56 -3.92 -5.34 12.37
CA ILE A 56 -3.72 -5.21 10.91
C ILE A 56 -5.04 -4.73 10.29
N SER A 57 -5.19 -3.42 10.08
CA SER A 57 -6.27 -2.87 9.27
C SER A 57 -5.88 -2.89 7.78
N LYS A 58 -6.35 -3.90 7.03
CA LYS A 58 -6.31 -3.85 5.56
C LYS A 58 -7.20 -2.71 5.08
N VAL A 59 -6.62 -1.57 4.72
CA VAL A 59 -7.30 -0.53 3.96
C VAL A 59 -7.37 -0.92 2.49
N HIS A 60 -8.55 -0.73 1.88
CA HIS A 60 -8.83 -0.97 0.46
C HIS A 60 -7.91 -0.09 -0.41
N ALA A 61 -7.55 -0.52 -1.63
CA ALA A 61 -6.55 0.14 -2.50
C ALA A 61 -7.01 1.51 -3.09
N ASP A 62 -7.68 2.33 -2.28
CA ASP A 62 -8.91 3.06 -2.59
C ASP A 62 -10.01 2.15 -3.14
N ALA A 63 -11.25 2.63 -3.25
CA ALA A 63 -12.29 2.04 -4.10
C ALA A 63 -11.63 1.45 -5.36
N SER A 64 -11.40 0.13 -5.37
CA SER A 64 -10.40 -0.49 -6.24
C SER A 64 -10.80 -0.19 -7.67
N GLY A 65 -10.11 0.76 -8.31
CA GLY A 65 -10.54 1.38 -9.55
C GLY A 65 -10.75 0.32 -10.62
N ALA A 66 -12.01 -0.05 -10.84
CA ALA A 66 -12.40 -1.02 -11.84
C ALA A 66 -11.97 -0.52 -13.21
N LYS A 67 -11.32 -1.38 -14.01
CA LYS A 67 -11.18 -1.12 -15.45
C LYS A 67 -12.56 -1.24 -16.09
N GLY A 68 -13.25 -0.12 -16.23
CA GLY A 68 -14.55 0.00 -16.88
C GLY A 68 -15.47 0.94 -16.12
N GLY A 69 -15.25 2.25 -16.22
CA GLY A 69 -16.17 3.25 -15.65
C GLY A 69 -17.61 3.05 -16.15
N LEU A 70 -18.59 3.52 -15.37
CA LEU A 70 -20.00 3.56 -15.77
C LEU A 70 -20.14 4.32 -17.09
N LYS A 71 -20.44 3.61 -18.19
CA LYS A 71 -20.84 4.22 -19.45
C LYS A 71 -22.32 4.53 -19.37
N VAL A 72 -22.67 5.78 -19.07
CA VAL A 72 -24.04 6.26 -19.29
C VAL A 72 -23.98 7.51 -20.18
N PRO A 73 -24.39 7.41 -21.45
CA PRO A 73 -24.70 8.56 -22.28
C PRO A 73 -26.26 8.69 -22.43
N PRO A 74 -26.78 9.82 -22.93
CA PRO A 74 -27.35 10.85 -22.05
C PRO A 74 -28.67 11.39 -22.63
N SER A 75 -29.85 10.82 -22.36
CA SER A 75 -31.13 11.41 -22.85
C SER A 75 -32.45 10.86 -22.31
N VAL A 76 -32.49 9.84 -21.45
CA VAL A 76 -33.74 9.22 -20.99
C VAL A 76 -33.60 9.11 -19.48
N VAL A 77 -34.20 9.94 -18.62
CA VAL A 77 -35.63 10.01 -18.30
C VAL A 77 -35.96 11.42 -17.78
N ARG A 78 -36.37 12.34 -18.65
CA ARG A 78 -37.23 13.47 -18.28
C ARG A 78 -38.43 13.42 -19.22
N ALA A 79 -39.63 13.45 -18.64
CA ALA A 79 -40.97 13.53 -19.25
C ALA A 79 -41.80 12.23 -19.34
N ALA A 80 -43.02 12.33 -18.78
CA ALA A 80 -44.19 11.44 -18.83
C ALA A 80 -44.06 10.12 -18.03
N ALA A 81 -44.91 9.80 -17.05
CA ALA A 81 -46.30 10.20 -16.77
C ALA A 81 -46.54 10.38 -15.27
#